data_AF-S3L9P3-F1
#
_entry.id   AF-S3L9P3-F1
#
_cell.length_a   1.000
_cell.length_b   1.000
_cell.length_c   1.000
_cell.angle_alpha   90.00
_cell.angle_beta   90.00
_cell.angle_gamma   90.00
#
_symmetry.space_group_name_H-M   'P 1'
#
loop_
_entity.id
_entity.type
_entity.pdbx_description
1 polymer ?
#
loop_
_entity_poly.entity_id
_entity_poly.type
_entity_poly.pdbx_seq_one_letter_code
_entity_poly.pdbx_strand_id
1 'polypeptide(L)'
;MGTVNLGQVAALIKSVAVEVLHGGAAPTVRNAGTKANAELVFGIPDTRNMIINILKNGYIQWPGMKSPLEDTSLHFEGYSWYEVNYRGNFFRAKGDNAKTFSSVRLKKEQVKNGIFAFQVDEQQDAIRNITGRFDTQGNSVSNSASGAFYPIRYGYVDGGYSSGSNYLNEVGLDLSKIEGYPIAEENRSRNLTFIVWALVKDE
;
A
#
# COMPACT_ATOMS: atom_id res chain seq x y z
N MET A 1 -9.42 11.34 61.04
CA MET A 1 -8.39 11.06 60.02
C MET A 1 -7.06 11.04 60.72
N GLY A 2 -6.36 9.89 60.73
CA GLY A 2 -5.05 9.79 61.35
C GLY A 2 -3.98 10.39 60.44
N THR A 3 -3.19 11.32 60.96
CA THR A 3 -2.01 11.87 60.30
C THR A 3 -0.96 10.78 60.17
N VAL A 4 -0.66 10.36 58.94
CA VAL A 4 0.36 9.35 58.65
C VAL A 4 1.72 10.05 58.59
N ASN A 5 2.62 9.69 59.50
CA ASN A 5 3.98 10.22 59.51
C ASN A 5 4.81 9.48 58.46
N LEU A 6 5.19 10.19 57.38
CA LEU A 6 5.87 9.62 56.21
C LEU A 6 7.17 8.87 56.57
N GLY A 7 7.85 9.26 57.66
CA GLY A 7 9.03 8.57 58.17
C GLY A 7 8.79 7.17 58.74
N GLN A 8 7.60 6.87 59.28
CA GLN A 8 7.23 5.53 59.76
C GLN A 8 6.76 4.61 58.62
N VAL A 9 6.22 5.18 57.54
CA VAL A 9 5.77 4.43 56.35
C VAL A 9 6.97 3.85 55.60
N ALA A 10 8.07 4.59 55.50
CA ALA A 10 9.31 4.11 54.87
C ALA A 10 9.92 2.90 55.60
N ALA A 11 9.72 2.77 56.92
CA ALA A 11 10.21 1.64 57.71
C ALA A 11 9.41 0.34 57.50
N LEU A 12 8.22 0.40 56.89
CA LEU A 12 7.32 -0.74 56.66
C LEU A 12 7.38 -1.28 55.22
N ILE A 13 7.93 -0.52 54.27
CA ILE A 13 8.05 -0.93 52.87
C ILE A 13 9.33 -1.73 52.71
N LYS A 14 9.18 -3.04 52.48
CA LYS A 14 10.28 -3.97 52.29
C LYS A 14 10.79 -3.95 50.85
N SER A 15 9.90 -3.79 49.87
CA SER A 15 10.28 -3.74 48.44
C SER A 15 9.24 -3.02 47.58
N VAL A 16 9.70 -2.55 46.42
CA VAL A 16 8.87 -2.01 45.34
C VAL A 16 9.26 -2.71 44.05
N ALA A 17 8.28 -3.26 43.34
CA ALA A 17 8.48 -3.95 42.07
C ALA A 17 7.49 -3.44 41.02
N VAL A 18 7.89 -3.61 39.75
CA VAL A 18 7.04 -3.34 38.59
C VAL A 18 6.75 -4.67 37.91
N GLU A 19 5.48 -4.90 37.58
CA GLU A 19 5.08 -5.99 36.70
C GLU A 19 4.51 -5.42 35.40
N VAL A 20 4.77 -6.11 34.30
CA VAL A 20 4.24 -5.76 32.99
C VAL A 20 2.87 -6.42 32.81
N LEU A 21 1.83 -5.63 32.62
CA LEU A 21 0.49 -6.10 32.31
C LEU A 21 0.30 -6.19 30.79
N HIS A 22 -0.69 -6.96 30.34
CA HIS A 22 -1.06 -6.96 28.92
C HIS A 22 -1.51 -5.56 28.45
N GLY A 23 -1.26 -5.25 27.18
CA GLY A 23 -1.68 -3.98 26.58
C GLY A 23 -3.20 -3.79 26.65
N GLY A 24 -3.63 -2.60 27.07
CA GLY A 24 -5.04 -2.27 27.28
C GLY A 24 -5.58 -2.55 28.69
N ALA A 25 -4.80 -3.19 29.57
CA ALA A 25 -5.15 -3.32 30.98
C ALA A 25 -5.21 -1.95 31.68
N ALA A 26 -6.02 -1.83 32.74
CA ALA A 26 -5.92 -0.69 33.65
C ALA A 26 -4.65 -0.81 34.53
N PRO A 27 -3.96 0.30 34.84
CA PRO A 27 -2.87 0.28 35.82
C PRO A 27 -3.36 -0.24 37.17
N THR A 28 -2.54 -1.05 37.85
CA THR A 28 -2.89 -1.61 39.15
C THR A 28 -1.82 -1.33 40.19
N VAL A 29 -2.24 -1.29 41.45
CA VAL A 29 -1.34 -1.23 42.60
C VAL A 29 -1.83 -2.25 43.62
N ARG A 30 -0.94 -3.13 44.08
CA ARG A 30 -1.25 -4.06 45.17
C ARG A 30 -0.10 -4.20 46.16
N ASN A 31 -0.44 -4.51 47.41
CA ASN A 31 0.53 -4.98 48.40
C ASN A 31 0.55 -6.52 48.35
N ALA A 32 1.66 -7.11 47.92
CA ALA A 32 1.89 -8.56 47.91
C ALA A 32 2.49 -9.06 49.24
N GLY A 33 2.93 -8.14 50.10
CA GLY A 33 3.51 -8.43 51.41
C GLY A 33 2.49 -8.35 52.55
N THR A 34 2.99 -8.18 53.77
CA THR A 34 2.14 -8.01 54.96
C THR A 34 1.97 -6.54 55.31
N LYS A 35 1.19 -6.24 56.36
CA LYS A 35 1.08 -4.87 56.88
C LYS A 35 2.38 -4.36 57.51
N ALA A 36 3.25 -5.27 57.99
CA ALA A 36 4.53 -4.95 58.63
C ALA A 36 5.72 -4.96 57.65
N ASN A 37 5.59 -5.70 56.55
CA ASN A 37 6.59 -5.82 55.48
C ASN A 37 5.85 -5.68 54.14
N ALA A 38 5.47 -4.46 53.78
CA ALA A 38 4.76 -4.19 52.55
C ALA A 38 5.67 -4.42 51.35
N GLU A 39 5.15 -5.13 50.34
CA GLU A 39 5.83 -5.37 49.06
C GLU A 39 4.91 -4.82 47.97
N LEU A 40 5.17 -3.60 47.53
CA LEU A 40 4.29 -2.91 46.60
C LEU A 40 4.61 -3.33 45.17
N VAL A 41 3.60 -3.80 44.44
CA VAL A 41 3.70 -4.18 43.03
C VAL A 41 2.85 -3.22 42.21
N PHE A 42 3.48 -2.53 41.27
CA PHE A 42 2.85 -1.66 40.30
C PHE A 42 2.69 -2.40 38.98
N GLY A 43 1.45 -2.64 38.58
CA GLY A 43 1.13 -3.21 37.27
C GLY A 43 1.05 -2.10 36.22
N ILE A 44 1.98 -2.14 35.26
CA ILE A 44 2.05 -1.17 34.17
C ILE A 44 1.70 -1.87 32.84
N PRO A 45 0.68 -1.40 32.10
CA PRO A 45 0.30 -1.97 30.81
C PRO A 45 1.43 -1.86 29.76
N ASP A 46 1.66 -2.96 29.04
CA ASP A 46 2.62 -3.06 27.94
C ASP A 46 2.11 -2.38 26.67
N THR A 47 2.01 -1.06 26.75
CA THR A 47 1.51 -0.23 25.65
C THR A 47 2.46 -0.27 24.45
N ARG A 48 3.77 -0.44 24.70
CA ARG A 48 4.79 -0.57 23.65
C ARG A 48 4.57 -1.81 22.80
N ASN A 49 4.48 -3.00 23.40
CA ASN A 49 4.27 -4.22 22.61
C ASN A 49 2.90 -4.25 21.93
N MET A 50 1.87 -3.61 22.53
CA MET A 50 0.58 -3.42 21.86
C MET A 50 0.72 -2.59 20.57
N ILE A 51 1.39 -1.43 20.62
CA ILE A 51 1.60 -0.58 19.43
C ILE A 51 2.41 -1.33 18.37
N ILE A 52 3.49 -2.00 18.77
CA ILE A 52 4.31 -2.81 17.85
C ILE A 52 3.45 -3.87 17.16
N ASN A 53 2.57 -4.57 17.90
CA ASN A 53 1.71 -5.60 17.32
C ASN A 53 0.67 -5.05 16.34
N ILE A 54 0.21 -3.81 16.54
CA ILE A 54 -0.65 -3.13 15.57
C ILE A 54 0.14 -2.80 14.30
N LEU A 55 1.32 -2.19 14.46
CA LEU A 55 2.15 -1.67 13.36
C LEU A 55 2.87 -2.77 12.55
N LYS A 56 3.06 -3.97 13.09
CA LYS A 56 3.56 -5.14 12.34
C LYS A 56 2.72 -5.49 11.11
N ASN A 57 1.45 -5.10 11.07
CA ASN A 57 0.58 -5.34 9.92
C ASN A 57 0.77 -4.33 8.77
N GLY A 58 1.57 -3.28 8.99
CA GLY A 58 1.87 -2.24 8.01
C GLY A 58 1.56 -0.84 8.54
N TYR A 59 2.23 0.16 7.95
CA TYR A 59 2.05 1.57 8.24
C TYR A 59 1.94 2.37 6.94
N ILE A 60 0.93 3.24 6.84
CA ILE A 60 0.71 4.08 5.67
C ILE A 60 1.26 5.47 5.97
N GLN A 61 2.23 5.90 5.18
CA GLN A 61 2.71 7.28 5.15
C GLN A 61 1.93 8.10 4.12
N TRP A 62 1.12 9.01 4.62
CA TRP A 62 0.38 9.98 3.82
C TRP A 62 1.30 11.09 3.29
N PRO A 63 0.94 11.73 2.17
CA PRO A 63 1.66 12.91 1.68
C PRO A 63 1.81 13.98 2.77
N GLY A 64 3.03 14.48 2.97
CA GLY A 64 3.35 15.51 3.97
C GLY A 64 3.59 14.99 5.39
N MET A 65 3.42 13.68 5.64
CA MET A 65 3.76 13.08 6.92
C MET A 65 5.24 12.66 6.95
N LYS A 66 5.89 12.80 8.11
CA LYS A 66 7.24 12.28 8.33
C LYS A 66 7.28 10.77 8.11
N SER A 67 8.39 10.27 7.58
CA SER A 67 8.62 8.84 7.50
C SER A 67 8.83 8.24 8.90
N PRO A 68 8.57 6.94 9.11
CA PRO A 68 8.89 6.27 10.37
C PRO A 68 10.40 6.18 10.64
N LEU A 69 11.24 6.45 9.63
CA LEU A 69 12.68 6.61 9.81
C LEU A 69 13.02 7.96 10.46
N GLU A 70 12.27 9.01 10.17
CA GLU A 70 12.47 10.37 10.69
C GLU A 70 11.72 10.64 12.00
N ASP A 71 10.65 9.89 12.28
CA ASP A 71 9.86 10.03 13.51
C ASP A 71 10.39 9.12 14.63
N THR A 72 11.04 9.73 15.61
CA THR A 72 11.61 9.02 16.76
C THR A 72 10.57 8.33 17.64
N SER A 73 9.29 8.75 17.58
CA SER A 73 8.21 8.06 18.30
C SER A 73 7.87 6.69 17.72
N LEU A 74 8.30 6.42 16.49
CA LEU A 74 8.12 5.16 15.79
C LEU A 74 9.38 4.28 15.82
N HIS A 75 10.38 4.62 16.63
CA HIS A 75 11.58 3.80 16.82
C HIS A 75 11.36 2.78 17.94
N PHE A 76 11.47 1.50 17.59
CA PHE A 76 11.30 0.38 18.51
C PHE A 76 12.58 -0.44 18.57
N GLU A 77 13.16 -0.61 19.77
CA GLU A 77 14.36 -1.41 19.96
C GLU A 77 14.15 -2.87 19.49
N GLY A 78 15.08 -3.38 18.69
CA GLY A 78 14.99 -4.70 18.07
C GLY A 78 14.00 -4.80 16.91
N TYR A 79 13.60 -3.66 16.33
CA TYR A 79 12.81 -3.61 15.10
C TYR A 79 13.32 -2.55 14.13
N SER A 80 13.26 -2.87 12.84
CA SER A 80 13.61 -1.98 11.74
C SER A 80 12.44 -1.76 10.79
N TRP A 81 12.32 -0.54 10.27
CA TRP A 81 11.36 -0.17 9.25
C TRP A 81 11.91 -0.41 7.84
N TYR A 82 11.07 -0.95 6.97
CA TYR A 82 11.38 -1.15 5.56
C TYR A 82 10.28 -0.55 4.69
N GLU A 83 10.68 0.26 3.72
CA GLU A 83 9.75 0.71 2.67
C GLU A 83 9.35 -0.49 1.82
N VAL A 84 8.04 -0.68 1.63
CA VAL A 84 7.52 -1.75 0.79
C VAL A 84 7.45 -1.25 -0.65
N ASN A 85 8.34 -1.76 -1.50
CA ASN A 85 8.39 -1.39 -2.90
C ASN A 85 7.39 -2.20 -3.74
N TYR A 86 6.30 -1.55 -4.13
CA TYR A 86 5.27 -2.12 -5.02
C TYR A 86 5.55 -1.91 -6.51
N ARG A 87 6.75 -1.40 -6.88
CA ARG A 87 7.21 -1.17 -8.27
C ARG A 87 6.21 -0.39 -9.15
N GLY A 88 5.45 0.51 -8.54
CA GLY A 88 4.43 1.31 -9.24
C GLY A 88 3.07 0.62 -9.42
N ASN A 89 2.84 -0.54 -8.80
CA ASN A 89 1.52 -1.16 -8.76
C ASN A 89 0.50 -0.20 -8.11
N PHE A 90 -0.67 -0.09 -8.73
CA PHE A 90 -1.77 0.71 -8.22
C PHE A 90 -2.54 -0.07 -7.16
N PHE A 91 -2.67 0.51 -5.95
CA PHE A 91 -3.60 0.00 -4.96
C PHE A 91 -5.02 0.33 -5.38
N ARG A 92 -5.91 -0.66 -5.42
CA ARG A 92 -7.35 -0.44 -5.48
C ARG A 92 -7.93 -0.47 -4.07
N ALA A 93 -8.67 0.58 -3.72
CA ALA A 93 -9.64 0.47 -2.64
C ALA A 93 -10.75 -0.51 -3.08
N LYS A 94 -11.35 -1.24 -2.12
CA LYS A 94 -12.46 -2.14 -2.42
C LYS A 94 -13.59 -1.35 -3.08
N GLY A 95 -13.99 -1.77 -4.28
CA GLY A 95 -15.19 -1.30 -4.98
C GLY A 95 -16.04 -2.49 -5.42
N ASP A 96 -17.28 -2.25 -5.86
CA ASP A 96 -18.29 -3.30 -6.12
C ASP A 96 -17.83 -4.39 -7.10
N ASN A 97 -16.87 -4.09 -7.98
CA ASN A 97 -16.33 -5.03 -8.98
C ASN A 97 -14.86 -5.45 -8.71
N ALA A 98 -14.29 -5.13 -7.53
CA ALA A 98 -12.93 -5.52 -7.19
C ALA A 98 -12.90 -6.96 -6.64
N LYS A 99 -12.05 -7.83 -7.20
CA LYS A 99 -11.75 -9.12 -6.58
C LYS A 99 -11.18 -8.89 -5.17
N THR A 100 -11.56 -9.72 -4.22
CA THR A 100 -11.01 -9.70 -2.85
C THR A 100 -9.49 -9.87 -2.88
N PHE A 101 -8.81 -9.25 -1.90
CA PHE A 101 -7.37 -9.41 -1.71
C PHE A 101 -6.96 -10.90 -1.71
N SER A 102 -5.80 -11.18 -2.31
CA SER A 102 -5.14 -12.47 -2.20
C SER A 102 -5.07 -12.93 -0.75
N SER A 103 -5.29 -14.23 -0.50
CA SER A 103 -5.07 -14.83 0.82
C SER A 103 -3.58 -14.98 1.17
N VAL A 104 -2.68 -14.68 0.22
CA VAL A 104 -1.23 -14.79 0.40
C VAL A 104 -0.73 -13.64 1.28
N ARG A 105 -0.12 -14.01 2.41
CA ARG A 105 0.60 -13.07 3.30
C ARG A 105 2.07 -12.98 2.90
N LEU A 106 2.62 -11.76 2.85
CA LEU A 106 4.05 -11.51 2.62
C LEU A 106 4.89 -12.08 3.77
N LYS A 107 5.94 -12.85 3.45
CA LYS A 107 6.97 -13.28 4.42
C LYS A 107 8.06 -12.22 4.56
N LYS A 108 8.75 -12.20 5.71
CA LYS A 108 9.84 -11.25 6.04
C LYS A 108 10.92 -11.18 4.94
N GLU A 109 11.32 -12.32 4.41
CA GLU A 109 12.35 -12.47 3.38
C GLU A 109 11.86 -11.95 2.03
N GLN A 110 10.56 -12.09 1.74
CA GLN A 110 9.95 -11.58 0.52
C GLN A 110 9.89 -10.05 0.54
N VAL A 111 9.61 -9.45 1.71
CA VAL A 111 9.67 -7.99 1.90
C VAL A 111 11.11 -7.50 1.74
N LYS A 112 12.07 -8.12 2.42
CA LYS A 112 13.50 -7.75 2.34
C LYS A 112 14.07 -7.83 0.91
N ASN A 113 13.67 -8.85 0.16
CA ASN A 113 14.20 -9.12 -1.18
C ASN A 113 13.33 -8.55 -2.32
N GLY A 114 12.23 -7.85 -2.00
CA GLY A 114 11.31 -7.30 -3.00
C GLY A 114 10.61 -8.35 -3.88
N ILE A 115 10.33 -9.54 -3.32
CA ILE A 115 9.68 -10.66 -4.02
C ILE A 115 8.14 -10.50 -3.96
N PHE A 116 7.48 -10.54 -5.12
CA PHE A 116 6.03 -10.42 -5.26
C PHE A 116 5.28 -11.61 -4.65
N ALA A 117 4.36 -11.34 -3.72
CA ALA A 117 3.43 -12.36 -3.20
C ALA A 117 2.15 -12.50 -4.04
N PHE A 118 1.90 -11.59 -4.99
CA PHE A 118 0.57 -11.42 -5.59
C PHE A 118 0.47 -11.85 -7.06
N GLN A 119 1.55 -12.37 -7.67
CA GLN A 119 1.59 -12.71 -9.11
C GLN A 119 0.45 -13.63 -9.57
N VAL A 120 -0.04 -14.53 -8.71
CA VAL A 120 -1.11 -15.49 -9.07
C VAL A 120 -2.52 -14.88 -9.01
N ASP A 121 -2.70 -13.82 -8.22
CA ASP A 121 -4.00 -13.17 -7.98
C ASP A 121 -4.07 -11.76 -8.59
N GLU A 122 -2.98 -11.30 -9.20
CA GLU A 122 -2.91 -10.00 -9.85
C GLU A 122 -3.81 -9.95 -11.08
N GLN A 123 -4.68 -8.94 -11.11
CA GLN A 123 -5.29 -8.51 -12.35
C GLN A 123 -4.16 -7.96 -13.22
N GLN A 124 -3.78 -8.71 -14.27
CA GLN A 124 -2.75 -8.33 -15.24
C GLN A 124 -2.98 -6.91 -15.78
N ASP A 125 -1.89 -6.24 -16.19
CA ASP A 125 -1.89 -4.86 -16.67
C ASP A 125 -3.04 -4.59 -17.67
N ALA A 126 -4.03 -3.82 -17.23
CA ALA A 126 -5.09 -3.35 -18.11
C ALA A 126 -4.59 -2.10 -18.85
N ILE A 127 -4.46 -2.20 -20.17
CA ILE A 127 -4.08 -1.07 -21.01
C ILE A 127 -5.31 -0.16 -21.13
N ARG A 128 -5.17 1.14 -20.92
CA ARG A 128 -6.26 2.09 -21.16
C ARG A 128 -6.71 1.97 -22.62
N ASN A 129 -8.01 2.05 -22.91
CA ASN A 129 -8.40 2.18 -24.31
C ASN A 129 -7.88 3.51 -24.88
N ILE A 130 -6.97 3.43 -25.85
CA ILE A 130 -6.53 4.59 -26.61
C ILE A 130 -7.25 4.52 -27.95
N THR A 131 -8.12 5.49 -28.18
CA THR A 131 -8.80 5.66 -29.46
C THR A 131 -8.22 6.84 -30.22
N GLY A 132 -8.13 6.74 -31.53
CA GLY A 132 -7.68 7.83 -32.39
C GLY A 132 -7.95 7.56 -33.85
N ARG A 133 -7.55 8.48 -34.71
CA ARG A 133 -7.56 8.29 -36.16
C ARG A 133 -6.40 9.01 -36.81
N PHE A 134 -5.95 8.52 -37.95
CA PHE A 134 -5.02 9.23 -38.84
C PHE A 134 -5.34 8.90 -40.29
N ASP A 135 -4.95 9.81 -41.19
CA ASP A 135 -5.16 9.68 -42.62
C ASP A 135 -3.90 9.18 -43.31
N THR A 136 -4.07 8.33 -44.32
CA THR A 136 -2.98 7.89 -45.20
C THR A 136 -3.29 8.25 -46.65
N GLN A 137 -2.29 8.73 -47.38
CA GLN A 137 -2.38 9.06 -48.80
C GLN A 137 -1.49 8.08 -49.59
N GLY A 138 -2.08 7.30 -50.50
CA GLY A 138 -1.34 6.31 -51.28
C GLY A 138 -2.12 5.84 -52.51
N ASN A 139 -1.39 5.23 -53.46
CA ASN A 139 -1.97 4.69 -54.68
C ASN A 139 -2.42 3.24 -54.45
N SER A 140 -3.71 2.99 -54.60
CA SER A 140 -4.37 1.69 -54.76
C SER A 140 -4.03 0.61 -53.73
N VAL A 141 -4.97 0.43 -52.79
CA VAL A 141 -5.19 -0.76 -51.95
C VAL A 141 -4.08 -1.11 -50.95
N SER A 142 -4.20 -0.56 -49.74
CA SER A 142 -3.74 -1.26 -48.54
C SER A 142 -4.71 -1.05 -47.37
N ASN A 143 -5.89 -1.67 -47.46
CA ASN A 143 -6.77 -1.92 -46.30
C ASN A 143 -6.17 -3.00 -45.37
N SER A 144 -4.85 -3.04 -45.19
CA SER A 144 -4.16 -4.02 -44.35
C SER A 144 -4.02 -3.50 -42.92
N ALA A 145 -5.12 -3.00 -42.34
CA ALA A 145 -5.17 -2.66 -40.92
C ALA A 145 -5.64 -3.89 -40.13
N SER A 146 -4.91 -4.26 -39.09
CA SER A 146 -5.21 -5.39 -38.22
C SER A 146 -4.87 -5.07 -36.76
N GLY A 147 -5.45 -5.82 -35.83
CA GLY A 147 -5.30 -5.57 -34.39
C GLY A 147 -5.99 -4.27 -33.98
N ALA A 148 -5.26 -3.39 -33.28
CA ALA A 148 -5.79 -2.11 -32.82
C ALA A 148 -6.12 -1.12 -33.96
N PHE A 149 -5.64 -1.37 -35.17
CA PHE A 149 -5.92 -0.52 -36.32
C PHE A 149 -7.01 -1.15 -37.19
N TYR A 150 -7.96 -0.33 -37.64
CA TYR A 150 -9.06 -0.78 -38.49
C TYR A 150 -9.44 0.28 -39.53
N PRO A 151 -9.93 -0.12 -40.72
CA PRO A 151 -10.37 0.84 -41.73
C PRO A 151 -11.67 1.52 -41.27
N ILE A 152 -11.68 2.86 -41.22
CA ILE A 152 -12.89 3.66 -40.95
C ILE A 152 -13.57 4.01 -42.28
N ARG A 153 -12.81 4.56 -43.22
CA ARG A 153 -13.33 5.03 -44.51
C ARG A 153 -12.31 4.83 -45.63
N TYR A 154 -12.83 4.36 -46.76
CA TYR A 154 -12.16 4.38 -48.05
C TYR A 154 -12.87 5.39 -48.95
N GLY A 155 -12.16 6.39 -49.45
CA GLY A 155 -12.77 7.46 -50.24
C GLY A 155 -11.87 7.99 -51.34
N TYR A 156 -12.47 8.27 -52.49
CA TYR A 156 -11.84 9.05 -53.54
C TYR A 156 -11.64 10.48 -53.06
N VAL A 157 -10.43 11.00 -53.18
CA VAL A 157 -10.15 12.41 -52.91
C VAL A 157 -9.44 12.98 -54.10
N ASP A 158 -10.02 14.06 -54.64
CA ASP A 158 -9.47 14.70 -55.82
C ASP A 158 -8.08 15.24 -55.48
N GLY A 159 -7.09 14.78 -56.25
CA GLY A 159 -5.72 15.23 -56.08
C GLY A 159 -5.67 16.70 -56.46
N GLY A 160 -5.70 17.61 -55.47
CA GLY A 160 -5.36 19.00 -55.74
C GLY A 160 -4.02 19.07 -56.49
N TYR A 161 -3.87 20.03 -57.41
CA TYR A 161 -2.68 20.41 -58.21
C TYR A 161 -1.82 19.32 -58.91
N SER A 162 -2.01 18.03 -58.65
CA SER A 162 -1.32 16.92 -59.30
C SER A 162 -2.33 16.10 -60.08
N SER A 163 -2.00 15.77 -61.33
CA SER A 163 -2.84 15.10 -62.32
C SER A 163 -3.14 13.62 -62.00
N GLY A 164 -3.17 13.25 -60.72
CA GLY A 164 -3.35 11.87 -60.26
C GLY A 164 -4.47 11.77 -59.23
N SER A 165 -5.33 10.77 -59.41
CA SER A 165 -6.32 10.36 -58.41
C SER A 165 -5.61 9.77 -57.19
N ASN A 166 -5.94 10.27 -56.00
CA ASN A 166 -5.46 9.71 -54.74
C ASN A 166 -6.62 9.07 -53.97
N TYR A 167 -6.33 7.99 -53.26
CA TYR A 167 -7.26 7.42 -52.29
C TYR A 167 -6.83 7.87 -50.89
N LEU A 168 -7.76 8.43 -50.13
CA LEU A 168 -7.57 8.57 -48.68
C LEU A 168 -8.11 7.31 -48.00
N ASN A 169 -7.27 6.72 -47.16
CA ASN A 169 -7.72 5.74 -46.18
C ASN A 169 -7.68 6.40 -44.80
N GLU A 170 -8.85 6.51 -44.17
CA GLU A 170 -8.97 6.88 -42.77
C GLU A 170 -8.80 5.62 -41.93
N VAL A 171 -7.77 5.59 -41.09
CA VAL A 171 -7.47 4.45 -40.22
C VAL A 171 -7.80 4.83 -38.78
N GLY A 172 -8.64 4.03 -38.15
CA GLY A 172 -8.95 4.12 -36.73
C GLY A 172 -7.91 3.38 -35.90
N LEU A 173 -7.62 3.92 -34.72
CA LEU A 173 -6.93 3.26 -33.62
C LEU A 173 -7.96 3.00 -32.52
N ASP A 174 -8.04 1.77 -32.04
CA ASP A 174 -8.85 1.35 -30.90
C ASP A 174 -8.20 0.11 -30.27
N LEU A 175 -7.54 0.32 -29.11
CA LEU A 175 -6.83 -0.76 -28.42
C LEU A 175 -7.76 -1.88 -27.94
N SER A 176 -9.07 -1.63 -27.82
CA SER A 176 -10.03 -2.68 -27.47
C SER A 176 -10.22 -3.76 -28.53
N LYS A 177 -9.72 -3.53 -29.75
CA LYS A 177 -9.74 -4.51 -30.84
C LYS A 177 -8.59 -5.52 -30.78
N ILE A 178 -7.66 -5.40 -29.83
CA ILE A 178 -6.59 -6.39 -29.64
C ILE A 178 -7.12 -7.59 -28.85
N GLU A 179 -7.23 -8.75 -29.50
CA GLU A 179 -7.63 -9.99 -28.83
C GLU A 179 -6.63 -10.38 -27.73
N GLY A 180 -7.15 -10.80 -26.57
CA GLY A 180 -6.34 -11.27 -25.45
C GLY A 180 -5.82 -10.19 -24.49
N TYR A 181 -6.12 -8.90 -24.73
CA TYR A 181 -5.67 -7.81 -23.86
C TYR A 181 -6.83 -7.18 -23.07
N PRO A 182 -6.74 -7.08 -21.73
CA PRO A 182 -7.75 -6.40 -20.92
C PRO A 182 -7.65 -4.87 -21.07
N ILE A 183 -8.79 -4.22 -21.25
CA ILE A 183 -8.89 -2.76 -21.45
C ILE A 183 -9.45 -2.06 -20.21
N ALA A 184 -8.84 -0.96 -19.80
CA ALA A 184 -9.30 -0.14 -18.69
C ALA A 184 -10.16 1.06 -19.15
N GLU A 185 -11.27 1.29 -18.46
CA GLU A 185 -12.27 2.35 -18.72
C GLU A 185 -11.89 3.74 -18.18
N GLU A 186 -10.89 3.85 -17.30
CA GLU A 186 -10.58 5.10 -16.60
C GLU A 186 -9.18 5.66 -16.90
N ASN A 187 -9.09 6.99 -16.91
CA ASN A 187 -7.84 7.73 -17.01
C ASN A 187 -7.17 7.78 -15.63
N ARG A 188 -6.00 7.16 -15.44
CA ARG A 188 -5.32 7.19 -14.13
C ARG A 188 -4.52 8.48 -13.98
N SER A 189 -5.00 9.39 -13.13
CA SER A 189 -4.23 10.57 -12.72
C SER A 189 -2.91 10.15 -12.06
N ARG A 190 -1.83 10.89 -12.34
CA ARG A 190 -0.57 10.79 -11.56
C ARG A 190 -0.81 11.37 -10.17
N ASN A 191 -1.38 10.57 -9.26
CA ASN A 191 -1.68 11.02 -7.90
C ASN A 191 -0.45 10.97 -7.00
N LEU A 192 -0.43 11.87 -6.01
CA LEU A 192 0.48 11.84 -4.86
C LEU A 192 0.42 10.45 -4.22
N THR A 193 1.54 9.74 -4.26
CA THR A 193 1.66 8.37 -3.78
C THR A 193 1.78 8.37 -2.25
N PHE A 194 1.00 7.52 -1.58
CA PHE A 194 1.27 7.14 -0.20
C PHE A 194 2.37 6.06 -0.20
N ILE A 195 3.15 6.00 0.89
CA ILE A 195 4.21 5.00 1.06
C ILE A 195 3.75 3.98 2.10
N VAL A 196 3.95 2.69 1.84
CA VAL A 196 3.65 1.64 2.83
C VAL A 196 4.96 1.16 3.45
N TRP A 197 4.97 1.05 4.76
CA TRP A 197 6.12 0.62 5.55
C TRP A 197 5.81 -0.67 6.30
N ALA A 198 6.80 -1.57 6.39
CA ALA A 198 6.74 -2.78 7.17
C ALA A 198 7.68 -2.70 8.38
N LEU A 199 7.16 -2.98 9.57
CA LEU A 199 7.95 -3.08 10.80
C LEU A 199 8.40 -4.54 10.99
N VAL A 200 9.70 -4.77 11.01
CA VAL A 200 10.28 -6.12 11.02
C VAL A 200 11.17 -6.27 12.26
N LYS A 201 11.03 -7.39 12.98
CA LYS A 201 11.90 -7.69 14.13
C LYS A 201 13.32 -8.00 13.64
N ASP A 202 14.30 -7.33 14.23
CA ASP A 202 15.72 -7.60 14.03
C ASP A 202 16.03 -8.97 14.64
N GLU A 203 16.77 -9.80 13.91
CA GLU A 203 17.19 -11.13 14.39
C GLU A 203 18.40 -11.03 15.31
#